data_AF-A0A521I8Z4-F1
#
_entry.id   AF-A0A521I8Z4-F1
#
_cell.length_a   1.000
_cell.length_b   1.000
_cell.length_c   1.000
_cell.angle_alpha   90.00
_cell.angle_beta   90.00
_cell.angle_gamma   90.00
#
_symmetry.space_group_name_H-M   'P 1'
#
loop_
_entity.id
_entity.type
_entity.pdbx_description
1 polymer ?
#
loop_
_entity_poly.entity_id
_entity_poly.type
_entity_poly.pdbx_seq_one_letter_code
_entity_poly.pdbx_strand_id
1 'polypeptide(L)' 'MTQFDARFCAQHRLIVLEDAGEQLVIGAAGKSDPEVQERIARIIGGSRPGTEIVYRRLEDSDFQYHMAALCGPGFAGT' A
#
# COMPACT_ATOMS: atom_id res chain seq x y z
N MET A 1 13.06 -7.12 1.85
CA MET A 1 12.72 -5.83 1.21
C MET A 1 11.45 -6.07 0.40
N THR A 2 10.35 -5.47 0.80
CA THR A 2 9.03 -5.62 0.18
C THR A 2 9.07 -5.07 -1.25
N GLN A 3 8.62 -5.84 -2.23
CA GLN A 3 8.59 -5.49 -3.67
C GLN A 3 7.70 -4.28 -4.03
N PHE A 4 7.08 -3.65 -3.04
CA PHE A 4 6.42 -2.35 -3.19
C PHE A 4 7.40 -1.25 -2.83
N ASP A 5 7.88 -0.54 -3.84
CA ASP A 5 8.65 0.68 -3.63
C ASP A 5 7.76 1.76 -3.01
N ALA A 6 8.29 2.50 -2.05
CA ALA A 6 7.60 3.63 -1.40
C ALA A 6 7.07 4.66 -2.42
N ARG A 7 7.74 4.77 -3.58
CA ARG A 7 7.30 5.59 -4.71
C ARG A 7 5.99 5.10 -5.34
N PHE A 8 5.81 3.80 -5.51
CA PHE A 8 4.58 3.22 -6.04
C PHE A 8 3.40 3.46 -5.09
N CYS A 9 3.64 3.25 -3.79
CA CYS A 9 2.70 3.56 -2.71
C CYS A 9 2.29 5.03 -2.72
N ALA A 10 3.25 5.96 -2.78
CA ALA A 10 2.95 7.40 -2.82
C ALA A 10 2.22 7.83 -4.10
N GLN A 11 2.65 7.34 -5.28
CA GLN A 11 2.04 7.70 -6.57
C GLN A 11 0.58 7.25 -6.68
N HIS A 12 0.28 6.06 -6.20
CA HIS A 12 -1.07 5.48 -6.28
C HIS A 12 -1.88 5.67 -4.99
N ARG A 13 -1.34 6.42 -4.03
CA ARG A 13 -1.97 6.70 -2.73
C ARG A 13 -2.37 5.43 -1.97
N LEU A 14 -1.44 4.48 -1.91
CA LEU A 14 -1.56 3.18 -1.25
C LEU A 14 -0.61 3.06 -0.07
N ILE A 15 -1.03 2.35 0.96
CA ILE A 15 -0.22 2.00 2.13
C ILE A 15 -0.44 0.54 2.47
N VAL A 16 0.63 -0.18 2.79
CA VAL A 16 0.50 -1.51 3.40
C VAL A 16 0.19 -1.30 4.88
N LEU A 17 -1.01 -1.69 5.30
CA LEU A 17 -1.47 -1.61 6.68
C LEU A 17 -1.03 -2.83 7.48
N GLU A 18 -1.05 -4.00 6.86
CA GLU A 18 -0.68 -5.27 7.49
C GLU A 18 -0.04 -6.20 6.46
N ASP A 19 1.08 -6.84 6.83
CA ASP A 19 1.76 -7.88 6.05
C ASP A 19 1.92 -9.14 6.91
N ALA A 20 0.82 -9.85 7.11
CA ALA A 20 0.74 -11.04 7.95
C ALA A 20 0.86 -12.32 7.10
N GLY A 21 1.95 -12.46 6.33
CA GLY A 21 2.36 -13.68 5.59
C GLY A 21 1.36 -14.25 4.58
N GLU A 22 0.24 -14.76 5.10
CA GLU A 22 -0.94 -15.27 4.41
C GLU A 22 -1.92 -14.17 4.01
N GLN A 23 -1.89 -13.01 4.68
CA GLN A 23 -2.76 -11.86 4.37
C GLN A 23 -1.96 -10.56 4.22
N LEU A 24 -2.31 -9.79 3.18
CA LEU A 24 -1.78 -8.46 2.90
C LEU A 24 -2.93 -7.46 2.87
N VAL A 25 -2.94 -6.53 3.82
CA VAL A 25 -3.96 -5.48 3.91
C VAL A 25 -3.40 -4.20 3.32
N ILE A 26 -4.03 -3.71 2.25
CA ILE A 26 -3.64 -2.48 1.54
C ILE A 26 -4.71 -1.42 1.76
N GLY A 27 -4.31 -0.33 2.41
CA GLY A 27 -5.08 0.89 2.51
C GLY A 27 -4.93 1.76 1.26
N ALA A 28 -6.03 2.17 0.65
CA ALA A 28 -6.04 3.09 -0.49
C ALA A 28 -6.78 4.38 -0.14
N ALA A 29 -6.12 5.53 -0.27
CA ALA A 29 -6.77 6.82 -0.08
C ALA A 29 -7.45 7.28 -1.37
N GLY A 30 -8.76 7.05 -1.43
CA GLY A 30 -9.61 7.40 -2.56
C GLY A 30 -10.16 6.19 -3.31
N LYS A 31 -10.58 6.42 -4.57
CA LYS A 31 -11.03 5.35 -5.44
C LYS A 31 -9.79 4.64 -5.99
N SER A 32 -9.51 3.46 -5.49
CA SER A 32 -8.38 2.65 -5.98
C SER A 32 -8.62 2.27 -7.43
N ASP A 33 -7.67 2.58 -8.31
CA ASP A 33 -7.75 2.22 -9.72
C ASP A 33 -7.72 0.69 -9.89
N PRO A 34 -8.65 0.11 -10.68
CA PRO A 34 -8.71 -1.34 -10.89
C PRO A 34 -7.43 -1.88 -11.54
N GLU A 35 -6.80 -1.11 -12.44
CA GLU A 35 -5.51 -1.48 -13.05
C GLU A 35 -4.38 -1.57 -12.00
N VAL A 36 -4.41 -0.70 -11.00
CA VAL A 36 -3.45 -0.71 -9.90
C VAL A 36 -3.67 -1.95 -9.03
N GLN A 37 -4.92 -2.28 -8.70
CA GLN A 37 -5.25 -3.49 -7.94
C GLN A 37 -4.82 -4.77 -8.68
N GLU A 38 -5.07 -4.85 -9.98
CA GLU A 38 -4.60 -5.98 -10.81
C GLU A 38 -3.08 -6.10 -10.81
N ARG A 39 -2.38 -4.98 -10.92
CA ARG A 39 -0.92 -4.96 -10.93
C ARG A 39 -0.34 -5.43 -9.60
N ILE A 40 -0.91 -4.99 -8.47
CA ILE A 40 -0.57 -5.47 -7.13
C ILE A 40 -0.83 -6.98 -7.02
N ALA A 41 -2.00 -7.43 -7.46
CA ALA A 41 -2.35 -8.86 -7.43
C ALA A 41 -1.38 -9.73 -8.24
N ARG A 42 -0.91 -9.25 -9.40
CA ARG A 42 0.12 -9.95 -10.19
C ARG A 42 1.47 -9.99 -9.49
N ILE A 43 1.92 -8.88 -8.90
CA ILE A 43 3.21 -8.81 -8.18
C ILE A 43 3.20 -9.78 -6.99
N ILE A 44 2.13 -9.73 -6.19
CA ILE A 44 1.97 -10.60 -5.02
C ILE A 44 1.77 -12.04 -5.43
N GLY A 45 0.88 -12.34 -6.38
CA GLY A 45 0.65 -13.69 -6.86
C GLY A 45 1.91 -14.35 -7.44
N GLY A 46 2.80 -13.56 -8.06
CA GLY A 46 4.10 -14.05 -8.57
C GLY A 46 5.14 -14.30 -7.47
N SER A 47 5.05 -13.61 -6.34
CA SER A 47 6.06 -13.69 -5.26
C SER A 47 5.62 -14.55 -4.08
N ARG A 48 4.34 -14.51 -3.74
CA ARG A 48 3.69 -15.18 -2.62
C ARG A 48 2.35 -15.74 -3.10
N PRO A 49 2.37 -16.87 -3.83
CA PRO A 49 1.15 -17.50 -4.29
C PRO A 49 0.30 -17.93 -3.10
N GLY A 50 -0.98 -17.54 -3.10
CA GLY A 50 -1.92 -17.84 -2.02
C GLY A 50 -2.09 -16.76 -0.95
N THR A 51 -1.32 -15.65 -1.01
CA THR A 51 -1.56 -14.51 -0.12
C THR A 51 -2.89 -13.83 -0.47
N GLU A 52 -3.76 -13.67 0.52
CA GLU A 52 -5.01 -12.93 0.41
C GLU A 52 -4.73 -11.42 0.43
N ILE A 53 -5.23 -10.69 -0.57
CA ILE A 53 -5.06 -9.23 -0.65
C ILE A 53 -6.37 -8.55 -0.29
N VAL A 54 -6.39 -7.83 0.82
CA VAL A 54 -7.55 -7.11 1.32
C VAL A 54 -7.38 -5.62 1.11
N TYR A 55 -8.28 -5.01 0.36
CA TYR A 55 -8.25 -3.56 0.12
C TYR A 55 -9.17 -2.84 1.11
N ARG A 56 -8.61 -1.86 1.82
CA ARG A 56 -9.35 -0.99 2.72
C ARG A 56 -9.34 0.43 2.18
N ARG A 57 -10.51 1.07 2.16
CA ARG A 57 -10.56 2.52 1.87
C ARG A 57 -10.01 3.27 3.08
N LEU A 58 -9.03 4.13 2.85
CA LEU A 58 -8.51 5.08 3.83
C LEU A 58 -9.07 6.47 3.54
N GLU A 59 -9.28 7.24 4.59
CA GLU A 59 -9.47 8.69 4.46
C GLU A 59 -8.13 9.36 4.13
N ASP A 60 -8.19 10.55 3.54
CA ASP A 60 -6.99 11.32 3.17
C ASP A 60 -6.11 11.58 4.41
N SER A 61 -6.73 11.97 5.51
CA SER A 61 -6.08 12.22 6.81
C SER A 61 -5.35 10.99 7.35
N ASP A 62 -5.99 9.81 7.31
CA ASP A 62 -5.37 8.55 7.73
C ASP A 62 -4.19 8.18 6.84
N PHE A 63 -4.31 8.37 5.53
CA PHE A 63 -3.21 8.11 4.62
C PHE A 63 -2.03 9.05 4.86
N GLN A 64 -2.27 10.34 5.08
CA GLN A 64 -1.21 11.28 5.44
C GLN A 64 -0.54 10.92 6.77
N TYR A 65 -1.34 10.53 7.77
CA TYR A 65 -0.83 10.07 9.07
C TYR A 65 0.03 8.81 8.93
N HIS A 66 -0.46 7.80 8.22
CA HIS A 66 0.28 6.55 7.98
C HIS A 66 1.52 6.77 7.11
N MET A 67 1.47 7.66 6.10
CA MET A 67 2.66 8.08 5.33
C MET A 67 3.69 8.73 6.25
N ALA A 68 3.28 9.66 7.11
CA ALA A 68 4.18 10.32 8.05
C ALA A 68 4.77 9.33 9.07
N ALA A 69 3.99 8.35 9.51
CA ALA A 69 4.43 7.32 10.45
C ALA A 69 5.38 6.28 9.81
N LEU A 70 5.11 5.86 8.57
CA LEU A 70 5.91 4.86 7.87
C LEU A 70 7.16 5.46 7.20
N CYS A 71 7.11 6.71 6.77
CA CYS A 71 8.25 7.41 6.16
C CYS A 71 9.07 8.25 7.17
N GLY A 72 8.62 8.39 8.43
CA GLY A 72 9.30 9.18 9.46
C GLY A 72 9.48 10.66 9.06
N PRO A 73 10.19 11.48 9.86
CA PRO A 73 10.29 12.94 9.67
C PRO A 73 11.10 13.39 8.44
N GLY A 74 11.31 12.52 7.45
CA GLY A 74 11.90 12.87 6.15
C GLY A 74 10.92 13.48 5.15
N PHE A 75 9.61 13.49 5.45
CA PHE A 75 8.59 14.21 4.66
C PHE A 75 8.14 15.53 5.31
N ALA A 76 8.82 15.94 6.39
CA ALA A 76 8.73 17.26 6.97
C ALA A 76 9.96 18.08 6.56
N GLY A 77 9.96 18.56 5.31
CA GLY A 77 10.90 19.57 4.82
C GLY A 77 12.06 19.04 3.98
N THR A 78 11.85 19.09 2.66
CA THR A 78 12.72 19.80 1.69
C THR A 78 11.87 20.16 0.48
#